data_AF-A0A958SAV1-F1
#
_entry.id   AF-A0A958SAV1-F1
#
_cell.length_a   1.000
_cell.length_b   1.000
_cell.length_c   1.000
_cell.angle_alpha   90.00
_cell.angle_beta   90.00
_cell.angle_gamma   90.00
#
_symmetry.space_group_name_H-M   'P 1'
#
loop_
_entity.id
_entity.type
_entity.pdbx_description
1 polymer ?
#
loop_
_entity_poly.entity_id
_entity_poly.type
_entity_poly.pdbx_seq_one_letter_code
_entity_poly.pdbx_strand_id
1 'polypeptide(L)'
;MGKIIPFSEVESYLESIEKKDFHKGTILDTNILISASYDIRDSHSEVLDVWDLLLKNGYRLFATVNTRSEYLEFQRRLILTERLFDMVDEFSKYRVPQRARARIQVLKGSLKTSKITDPDKDEVFNESQLKKIKKEFSAGPHSGQESWLKICDACLKGKIRQEDVALIDHGIEYISPHEVSQKDLFNYSLGWPGAIDICEKAGTAFSDSMILNALKSSNLLLIVTLDFDIGYAALSDPDMKDVVVPDRLFKEYRHYHFP
;
A
#
# COMPACT_ATOMS: atom_id res chain seq x y z
N MET A 1 -3.53 -10.24 23.57
CA MET A 1 -4.26 -9.99 22.32
C MET A 1 -3.91 -8.59 21.88
N GLY A 2 -3.71 -8.38 20.59
CA GLY A 2 -3.48 -7.05 20.04
C GLY A 2 -4.71 -6.17 20.30
N LYS A 3 -4.50 -4.92 20.64
CA LYS A 3 -5.56 -3.92 20.73
C LYS A 3 -5.75 -3.27 19.37
N ILE A 4 -6.98 -2.89 19.07
CA ILE A 4 -7.25 -1.96 17.98
C ILE A 4 -7.35 -0.56 18.56
N ILE A 5 -6.60 0.38 17.99
CA ILE A 5 -6.54 1.78 18.40
C ILE A 5 -7.07 2.63 17.25
N PRO A 6 -8.12 3.44 17.45
CA PRO A 6 -8.57 4.37 16.43
C PRO A 6 -7.55 5.50 16.24
N PHE A 7 -7.48 6.07 15.04
CA PHE A 7 -6.63 7.23 14.73
C PHE A 7 -6.84 8.38 15.72
N SER A 8 -8.10 8.65 16.11
CA SER A 8 -8.42 9.69 17.10
C SER A 8 -7.81 9.48 18.50
N GLU A 9 -7.43 8.25 18.87
CA GLU A 9 -6.85 7.92 20.18
C GLU A 9 -5.35 7.61 20.10
N VAL A 10 -4.74 7.71 18.92
CA VAL A 10 -3.35 7.29 18.73
C VAL A 10 -2.40 8.10 19.62
N GLU A 11 -2.59 9.42 19.76
CA GLU A 11 -1.74 10.27 20.61
C GLU A 11 -1.73 9.79 22.07
N SER A 12 -2.92 9.63 22.66
CA SER A 12 -3.08 9.12 24.03
C SER A 12 -2.54 7.69 24.18
N TYR A 13 -2.68 6.86 23.15
CA TYR A 13 -2.09 5.53 23.14
C TYR A 13 -0.55 5.59 23.16
N LEU A 14 0.08 6.42 22.32
CA LEU A 14 1.54 6.60 22.30
C LEU A 14 2.05 7.06 23.68
N GLU A 15 1.42 8.07 24.29
CA GLU A 15 1.76 8.53 25.65
C GLU A 15 1.66 7.41 26.71
N SER A 16 0.69 6.51 26.55
CA SER A 16 0.48 5.39 27.49
C SER A 16 1.59 4.34 27.42
N ILE A 17 2.21 4.17 26.24
CA ILE A 17 3.28 3.20 25.99
C ILE A 17 4.68 3.80 26.13
N GLU A 18 4.85 5.12 26.07
CA GLU A 18 6.15 5.79 26.27
C GLU A 18 6.83 5.47 27.60
N LYS A 19 6.05 5.13 28.64
CA LYS A 19 6.58 4.73 29.96
C LYS A 19 7.24 3.35 29.96
N LYS A 20 7.13 2.61 28.87
CA LYS A 20 7.68 1.27 28.73
C LYS A 20 8.86 1.39 27.75
N ASP A 21 10.02 0.91 28.16
CA ASP A 21 11.28 1.01 27.40
C ASP A 21 11.24 0.15 26.13
N PHE A 22 10.64 0.69 25.06
CA PHE A 22 10.43 -0.01 23.80
C PHE A 22 11.01 0.76 22.62
N HIS A 23 11.27 0.04 21.53
CA HIS A 23 11.70 0.64 20.27
C HIS A 23 10.58 1.52 19.69
N LYS A 24 10.85 2.83 19.60
CA LYS A 24 9.98 3.81 18.92
C LYS A 24 9.99 3.59 17.41
N GLY A 25 9.21 2.61 16.96
CA GLY A 25 9.00 2.37 15.56
C GLY A 25 7.70 1.64 15.29
N THR A 26 7.22 1.76 14.06
CA THR A 26 5.99 1.13 13.60
C THR A 26 6.12 0.66 12.16
N ILE A 27 5.40 -0.39 11.81
CA ILE A 27 5.22 -0.80 10.41
C ILE A 27 4.04 -0.02 9.84
N LEU A 28 4.19 0.50 8.62
CA LEU A 28 3.11 1.04 7.83
C LEU A 28 2.68 0.01 6.79
N ASP A 29 1.38 -0.20 6.69
CA ASP A 29 0.79 -1.05 5.68
C ASP A 29 0.78 -0.37 4.29
N THR A 30 0.57 -1.15 3.22
CA THR A 30 0.59 -0.69 1.84
C THR A 30 -0.45 0.40 1.61
N ASN A 31 -1.66 0.23 2.15
CA ASN A 31 -2.74 1.20 1.99
C ASN A 31 -2.42 2.55 2.65
N ILE A 32 -1.63 2.58 3.73
CA ILE A 32 -1.15 3.81 4.37
C ILE A 32 -0.18 4.52 3.43
N LEU A 33 0.81 3.80 2.89
CA LEU A 33 1.77 4.41 1.94
C LEU A 33 1.06 4.96 0.70
N ILE A 34 0.11 4.21 0.14
CA ILE A 34 -0.65 4.65 -1.02
C ILE A 34 -1.48 5.89 -0.66
N SER A 35 -2.26 5.84 0.42
CA SER A 35 -3.09 6.98 0.83
C SER A 35 -2.27 8.23 1.16
N ALA A 36 -1.08 8.09 1.74
CA ALA A 36 -0.18 9.22 1.97
C ALA A 36 0.33 9.84 0.66
N SER A 37 0.52 9.04 -0.40
CA SER A 37 1.05 9.51 -1.69
C SER A 37 0.00 9.91 -2.73
N TYR A 38 -1.25 9.49 -2.54
CA TYR A 38 -2.33 9.66 -3.52
C TYR A 38 -3.46 10.49 -2.91
N ASP A 39 -3.34 11.81 -3.10
CA ASP A 39 -4.18 12.87 -2.50
C ASP A 39 -5.67 12.82 -2.87
N ILE A 40 -6.02 12.09 -3.93
CA ILE A 40 -7.41 11.86 -4.36
C ILE A 40 -8.17 10.91 -3.42
N ARG A 41 -7.47 10.13 -2.57
CA ARG A 41 -8.14 9.26 -1.61
C ARG A 41 -8.73 10.04 -0.43
N ASP A 42 -9.95 9.67 -0.05
CA ASP A 42 -10.65 10.27 1.08
C ASP A 42 -9.88 10.09 2.41
N SER A 43 -9.09 9.01 2.53
CA SER A 43 -8.24 8.77 3.71
C SER A 43 -6.91 9.51 3.71
N HIS A 44 -6.60 10.32 2.69
CA HIS A 44 -5.31 11.00 2.57
C HIS A 44 -5.01 11.89 3.77
N SER A 45 -5.94 12.78 4.14
CA SER A 45 -5.70 13.74 5.24
C SER A 45 -5.57 13.04 6.59
N GLU A 46 -6.44 12.09 6.90
CA GLU A 46 -6.39 11.36 8.19
C GLU A 46 -5.11 10.52 8.32
N VAL A 47 -4.60 9.99 7.21
CA VAL A 47 -3.33 9.26 7.18
C VAL A 47 -2.15 10.20 7.40
N LEU A 48 -2.13 11.38 6.76
CA LEU A 48 -1.06 12.35 6.98
C LEU A 48 -1.04 12.86 8.42
N ASP A 49 -2.21 13.10 9.04
CA ASP A 49 -2.29 13.52 10.44
C ASP A 49 -1.63 12.48 11.38
N VAL A 50 -1.92 11.19 11.19
CA VAL A 50 -1.32 10.10 11.98
C VAL A 50 0.18 9.97 11.68
N TRP A 51 0.57 10.08 10.41
CA TRP A 51 1.96 10.01 9.98
C TRP A 51 2.81 11.10 10.63
N ASP A 52 2.36 12.36 10.55
CA ASP A 52 3.03 13.51 11.13
C ASP A 52 3.09 13.40 12.65
N LEU A 53 2.03 12.90 13.28
CA LEU A 53 2.00 12.66 14.72
C LEU A 53 3.04 11.61 15.15
N LEU A 54 3.18 10.51 14.39
CA LEU A 54 4.20 9.49 14.66
C LEU A 54 5.62 10.08 14.55
N LEU A 55 5.91 10.80 13.47
CA LEU A 55 7.21 11.45 13.28
C LEU A 55 7.51 12.47 14.37
N LYS A 56 6.53 13.30 14.74
CA LYS A 56 6.65 14.30 15.82
C LYS A 56 6.97 13.65 17.18
N ASN A 57 6.46 12.45 17.43
CA ASN A 57 6.74 11.67 18.64
C ASN A 57 8.05 10.84 18.56
N GLY A 58 8.81 11.00 17.47
CA GLY A 58 10.10 10.33 17.26
C GLY A 58 9.98 8.86 16.87
N TYR A 59 8.85 8.43 16.32
CA TYR A 59 8.71 7.08 15.78
C TYR A 59 9.41 6.95 14.43
N ARG A 60 10.17 5.87 14.29
CA ARG A 60 10.69 5.41 13.00
C ARG A 60 9.58 4.70 12.23
N LEU A 61 9.42 5.03 10.96
CA LEU A 61 8.37 4.47 10.12
C LEU A 61 8.98 3.40 9.22
N PHE A 62 8.46 2.19 9.29
CA PHE A 62 8.99 1.04 8.58
C PHE A 62 8.02 0.52 7.52
N ALA A 63 8.55 0.08 6.38
CA ALA A 63 7.82 -0.69 5.39
C ALA A 63 8.51 -2.04 5.17
N THR A 64 7.72 -3.09 4.93
CA THR A 64 8.25 -4.41 4.56
C THR A 64 8.56 -4.50 3.06
N VAL A 65 9.17 -5.60 2.61
CA VAL A 65 9.40 -5.85 1.18
C VAL A 65 8.08 -5.88 0.42
N ASN A 66 7.10 -6.58 1.00
CA ASN A 66 5.78 -6.75 0.41
C ASN A 66 5.09 -5.39 0.30
N THR A 67 5.09 -4.62 1.38
CA THR A 67 4.55 -3.26 1.43
C THR A 67 5.14 -2.38 0.32
N ARG A 68 6.48 -2.36 0.20
CA ARG A 68 7.18 -1.57 -0.81
C ARG A 68 6.88 -2.05 -2.23
N SER A 69 6.85 -3.36 -2.45
CA SER A 69 6.56 -3.96 -3.75
C SER A 69 5.16 -3.58 -4.23
N GLU A 70 4.17 -3.67 -3.34
CA GLU A 70 2.78 -3.33 -3.67
C GLU A 70 2.59 -1.83 -3.89
N TYR A 71 3.24 -0.99 -3.08
CA TYR A 71 3.27 0.45 -3.28
C TYR A 71 3.84 0.83 -4.66
N LEU A 72 5.02 0.32 -5.02
CA LEU A 72 5.65 0.61 -6.32
C LEU A 72 4.82 0.08 -7.49
N GLU A 73 4.14 -1.05 -7.30
CA GLU A 73 3.20 -1.60 -8.27
C GLU A 73 1.96 -0.72 -8.42
N PHE A 74 1.42 -0.16 -7.34
CA PHE A 74 0.36 0.86 -7.41
C PHE A 74 0.84 2.09 -8.18
N GLN A 75 2.00 2.65 -7.84
CA GLN A 75 2.55 3.82 -8.53
C GLN A 75 2.77 3.57 -10.02
N ARG A 76 3.27 2.38 -10.39
CA ARG A 76 3.37 1.96 -11.79
C ARG A 76 2.04 2.00 -12.51
N ARG A 77 0.98 1.49 -11.87
CA ARG A 77 -0.37 1.48 -12.45
C ARG A 77 -0.94 2.90 -12.54
N LEU A 78 -0.75 3.73 -11.53
CA LEU A 78 -1.18 5.13 -11.52
C LEU A 78 -0.54 5.90 -12.68
N ILE A 79 0.79 5.91 -12.74
CA ILE A 79 1.55 6.61 -13.80
C ILE A 79 1.14 6.11 -15.19
N LEU A 80 1.00 4.79 -15.39
CA LEU A 80 0.54 4.27 -16.68
C LEU A 80 -0.88 4.72 -16.99
N THR A 81 -1.79 4.74 -16.03
CA THR A 81 -3.19 5.12 -16.24
C THR A 81 -3.28 6.57 -16.71
N GLU A 82 -2.65 7.49 -15.98
CA GLU A 82 -2.60 8.90 -16.33
C GLU A 82 -2.02 9.12 -17.72
N ARG A 83 -0.87 8.50 -18.01
CA ARG A 83 -0.21 8.68 -19.31
C ARG A 83 -0.97 8.04 -20.46
N LEU A 84 -1.66 6.92 -20.23
CA LEU A 84 -2.53 6.34 -21.25
C LEU A 84 -3.74 7.23 -21.51
N PHE A 85 -4.27 7.92 -20.50
CA PHE A 85 -5.31 8.93 -20.68
C PHE A 85 -4.81 10.13 -21.50
N ASP A 86 -3.63 10.67 -21.17
CA ASP A 86 -3.00 11.75 -21.94
C ASP A 86 -2.79 11.34 -23.41
N MET A 87 -2.44 10.07 -23.65
CA MET A 87 -2.11 9.58 -24.99
C MET A 87 -3.31 9.44 -25.93
N VAL A 88 -4.52 9.25 -25.37
CA VAL A 88 -5.76 9.15 -26.15
C VAL A 88 -6.50 10.46 -26.28
N ASP A 89 -5.97 11.52 -25.66
CA ASP A 89 -6.42 12.88 -25.88
C ASP A 89 -6.20 13.32 -27.34
N GLU A 90 -7.06 14.22 -27.83
CA GLU A 90 -7.02 14.69 -29.21
C GLU A 90 -5.75 15.50 -29.54
N PHE A 91 -5.13 16.13 -28.53
CA PHE A 91 -3.90 16.90 -28.64
C PHE A 91 -2.63 16.07 -28.38
N SER A 92 -2.78 14.76 -28.17
CA SER A 92 -1.66 13.86 -27.90
C SER A 92 -0.68 13.80 -29.08
N LYS A 93 0.61 13.98 -28.76
CA LYS A 93 1.72 13.81 -29.71
C LYS A 93 2.02 12.33 -29.99
N TYR A 94 1.48 11.41 -29.20
CA TYR A 94 1.76 9.98 -29.32
C TYR A 94 0.89 9.32 -30.39
N ARG A 95 1.53 8.63 -31.33
CA ARG A 95 0.85 7.83 -32.36
C ARG A 95 0.55 6.43 -31.82
N VAL A 96 -0.58 6.31 -31.14
CA VAL A 96 -1.07 5.05 -30.56
C VAL A 96 -1.93 4.29 -31.58
N PRO A 97 -1.86 2.94 -31.65
CA PRO A 97 -2.76 2.15 -32.50
C PRO A 97 -4.24 2.44 -32.22
N GLN A 98 -5.08 2.51 -33.26
CA GLN A 98 -6.51 2.84 -33.11
C GLN A 98 -7.25 1.87 -32.17
N ARG A 99 -6.90 0.56 -32.22
CA ARG A 99 -7.46 -0.45 -31.32
C ARG A 99 -7.08 -0.19 -29.86
N ALA A 100 -5.82 0.17 -29.61
CA ALA A 100 -5.36 0.54 -28.27
C ALA A 100 -6.05 1.81 -27.77
N ARG A 101 -6.19 2.84 -28.63
CA ARG A 101 -6.93 4.07 -28.30
C ARG A 101 -8.38 3.77 -27.90
N ALA A 102 -9.10 3.00 -28.71
CA ALA A 102 -10.47 2.59 -28.42
C ALA A 102 -10.56 1.79 -27.10
N ARG A 103 -9.63 0.85 -26.88
CA ARG A 103 -9.57 0.06 -25.63
C ARG A 103 -9.38 0.93 -24.40
N ILE A 104 -8.44 1.88 -24.45
CA ILE A 104 -8.18 2.81 -23.34
C ILE A 104 -9.42 3.65 -23.05
N GLN A 105 -10.09 4.20 -24.07
CA GLN A 105 -11.31 5.00 -23.89
C GLN A 105 -12.46 4.19 -23.26
N VAL A 106 -12.67 2.95 -23.71
CA VAL A 106 -13.67 2.06 -23.11
C VAL A 106 -13.37 1.80 -21.63
N LEU A 107 -12.12 1.48 -21.30
CA LEU A 107 -11.73 1.21 -19.92
C LEU A 107 -11.77 2.47 -19.05
N LYS A 108 -11.43 3.65 -19.60
CA LYS A 108 -11.60 4.95 -18.93
C LYS A 108 -13.06 5.19 -18.53
N GLY A 109 -13.99 4.94 -19.45
CA GLY A 109 -15.42 5.02 -19.15
C GLY A 109 -15.84 4.07 -18.03
N SER A 110 -15.35 2.82 -18.08
CA SER A 110 -15.61 1.82 -17.03
C SER A 110 -15.07 2.23 -15.66
N LEU A 111 -13.91 2.88 -15.59
CA LEU A 111 -13.36 3.39 -14.31
C LEU A 111 -14.26 4.47 -13.72
N LYS A 112 -14.68 5.45 -14.53
CA LYS A 112 -15.60 6.50 -14.07
C LYS A 112 -16.92 5.93 -13.55
N THR A 113 -17.51 4.98 -14.27
CA THR A 113 -18.73 4.31 -13.80
C THR A 113 -18.50 3.56 -12.48
N SER A 114 -17.33 2.93 -12.33
CA SER A 114 -16.97 2.21 -11.10
C SER A 114 -16.81 3.18 -9.92
N LYS A 115 -16.18 4.34 -10.11
CA LYS A 115 -16.03 5.39 -9.08
C LYS A 115 -17.37 5.99 -8.66
N ILE A 116 -18.28 6.18 -9.62
CA ILE A 116 -19.64 6.67 -9.33
C ILE A 116 -20.43 5.65 -8.50
N THR A 117 -20.24 4.35 -8.77
CA THR A 117 -20.95 3.27 -8.08
C THR A 117 -20.35 3.01 -6.70
N ASP A 118 -19.02 3.15 -6.60
CA ASP A 118 -18.23 2.87 -5.41
C ASP A 118 -17.19 3.99 -5.26
N PRO A 119 -17.51 5.03 -4.47
CA PRO A 119 -16.63 6.17 -4.25
C PRO A 119 -15.26 5.78 -3.66
N ASP A 120 -15.12 4.60 -3.04
CA ASP A 120 -13.85 4.15 -2.47
C ASP A 120 -12.90 3.54 -3.53
N LYS A 121 -13.39 3.24 -4.75
CA LYS A 121 -12.52 2.73 -5.81
C LYS A 121 -11.55 3.80 -6.33
N ASP A 122 -10.32 3.40 -6.60
CA ASP A 122 -9.36 4.26 -7.30
C ASP A 122 -9.69 4.33 -8.80
N GLU A 123 -9.56 5.51 -9.42
CA GLU A 123 -9.62 5.69 -10.89
C GLU A 123 -8.32 5.24 -11.58
N VAL A 124 -7.75 4.12 -11.14
CA VAL A 124 -6.48 3.57 -11.61
C VAL A 124 -6.71 2.22 -12.28
N PHE A 125 -6.11 1.99 -13.45
CA PHE A 125 -6.22 0.68 -14.09
C PHE A 125 -5.60 -0.42 -13.22
N ASN A 126 -6.33 -1.54 -13.09
CA ASN A 126 -5.77 -2.76 -12.51
C ASN A 126 -4.91 -3.50 -13.54
N GLU A 127 -4.16 -4.51 -13.07
CA GLU A 127 -3.21 -5.23 -13.93
C GLU A 127 -3.91 -6.00 -15.07
N SER A 128 -5.13 -6.49 -14.86
CA SER A 128 -5.92 -7.14 -15.92
C SER A 128 -6.29 -6.16 -17.04
N GLN A 129 -6.65 -4.93 -16.68
CA GLN A 129 -6.95 -3.86 -17.63
C GLN A 129 -5.70 -3.42 -18.39
N LEU A 130 -4.57 -3.21 -17.70
CA LEU A 130 -3.29 -2.90 -18.36
C LEU A 130 -2.84 -4.01 -19.30
N LYS A 131 -2.99 -5.28 -18.93
CA LYS A 131 -2.73 -6.43 -19.81
C LYS A 131 -3.60 -6.41 -21.06
N LYS A 132 -4.88 -6.05 -20.95
CA LYS A 132 -5.79 -5.91 -22.11
C LYS A 132 -5.32 -4.79 -23.04
N ILE A 133 -4.93 -3.64 -22.50
CA ILE A 133 -4.40 -2.51 -23.28
C ILE A 133 -3.10 -2.92 -23.98
N LYS A 134 -2.14 -3.48 -23.24
CA LYS A 134 -0.85 -3.94 -23.76
C LYS A 134 -0.99 -4.87 -24.96
N LYS A 135 -1.95 -5.80 -24.95
CA LYS A 135 -2.20 -6.72 -26.07
C LYS A 135 -2.56 -6.01 -27.37
N GLU A 136 -3.24 -4.87 -27.30
CA GLU A 136 -3.62 -4.09 -28.49
C GLU A 136 -2.42 -3.39 -29.16
N PHE A 137 -1.28 -3.29 -28.47
CA PHE A 137 -0.02 -2.77 -29.04
C PHE A 137 0.82 -3.86 -29.75
N SER A 138 0.51 -5.14 -29.55
CA SER A 138 1.27 -6.27 -30.10
C SER A 138 0.73 -6.80 -31.43
N ALA A 139 -0.38 -6.27 -31.94
CA ALA A 139 -1.19 -6.90 -32.98
C ALA A 139 -1.13 -6.15 -34.33
N GLY A 140 0.02 -6.16 -35.02
CA GLY A 140 0.08 -5.77 -36.44
C GLY A 140 1.41 -5.20 -36.96
N PRO A 141 1.54 -5.02 -38.29
CA PRO A 141 2.65 -4.32 -38.92
C PRO A 141 2.52 -2.82 -38.67
N HIS A 142 2.94 -2.38 -37.49
CA HIS A 142 2.72 -1.03 -36.97
C HIS A 142 3.83 -0.05 -37.36
N SER A 143 4.15 0.07 -38.65
CA SER A 143 5.18 1.02 -39.11
C SER A 143 4.79 2.45 -38.71
N GLY A 144 5.58 3.08 -37.83
CA GLY A 144 5.38 4.47 -37.39
C GLY A 144 4.41 4.69 -36.21
N GLN A 145 3.91 3.62 -35.57
CA GLN A 145 3.19 3.73 -34.29
C GLN A 145 4.11 3.39 -33.12
N GLU A 146 3.79 3.95 -31.95
CA GLU A 146 4.54 3.71 -30.73
C GLU A 146 4.27 2.30 -30.19
N SER A 147 5.34 1.52 -29.97
CA SER A 147 5.23 0.21 -29.35
C SER A 147 5.02 0.34 -27.84
N TRP A 148 4.47 -0.71 -27.21
CA TRP A 148 4.31 -0.73 -25.75
C TRP A 148 5.64 -0.46 -25.01
N LEU A 149 6.77 -0.97 -25.52
CA LEU A 149 8.07 -0.74 -24.92
C LEU A 149 8.49 0.74 -24.99
N LYS A 150 8.19 1.42 -26.11
CA LYS A 150 8.47 2.85 -26.25
C LYS A 150 7.55 3.69 -25.37
N ILE A 151 6.30 3.27 -25.18
CA ILE A 151 5.41 3.86 -24.16
C ILE A 151 5.99 3.68 -22.76
N CYS A 152 6.45 2.48 -22.39
CA CYS A 152 7.05 2.25 -21.07
C CYS A 152 8.32 3.11 -20.87
N ASP A 153 9.20 3.21 -21.87
CA ASP A 153 10.40 4.04 -21.78
C ASP A 153 10.03 5.52 -21.59
N ALA A 154 9.05 6.03 -22.33
CA ALA A 154 8.59 7.42 -22.22
C ALA A 154 7.83 7.71 -20.90
N CYS A 155 7.07 6.75 -20.38
CA CYS A 155 6.17 6.98 -19.25
C CYS A 155 6.75 6.60 -17.89
N LEU A 156 7.54 5.52 -17.81
CA LEU A 156 7.95 4.90 -16.55
C LEU A 156 9.43 5.05 -16.22
N LYS A 157 10.29 5.24 -17.23
CA LYS A 157 11.74 5.29 -17.02
C LYS A 157 12.10 6.40 -16.03
N GLY A 158 12.86 6.03 -15.00
CA GLY A 158 13.25 6.92 -13.92
C GLY A 158 12.13 7.19 -12.90
N LYS A 159 10.85 7.17 -13.28
CA LYS A 159 9.74 7.54 -12.39
C LYS A 159 9.53 6.55 -11.23
N ILE A 160 9.54 5.25 -11.49
CA ILE A 160 9.42 4.26 -10.40
C ILE A 160 10.57 4.37 -9.40
N ARG A 161 11.78 4.70 -9.88
CA ARG A 161 12.92 4.97 -8.99
C ARG A 161 12.73 6.26 -8.19
N GLN A 162 12.10 7.28 -8.78
CA GLN A 162 11.78 8.52 -8.07
C GLN A 162 10.78 8.27 -6.94
N GLU A 163 9.73 7.49 -7.19
CA GLU A 163 8.77 7.09 -6.14
C GLU A 163 9.44 6.30 -5.01
N ASP A 164 10.37 5.42 -5.38
CA ASP A 164 11.15 4.64 -4.41
C ASP A 164 12.05 5.51 -3.52
N VAL A 165 12.69 6.53 -4.10
CA VAL A 165 13.48 7.52 -3.35
C VAL A 165 12.58 8.42 -2.50
N ALA A 166 11.42 8.82 -3.02
CA ALA A 166 10.49 9.67 -2.30
C ALA A 166 9.99 9.03 -1.00
N LEU A 167 9.80 7.70 -0.95
CA LEU A 167 9.49 7.00 0.30
C LEU A 167 10.57 7.25 1.37
N ILE A 168 11.84 7.15 0.99
CA ILE A 168 12.98 7.33 1.90
C ILE A 168 13.05 8.80 2.34
N ASP A 169 12.84 9.73 1.42
CA ASP A 169 12.82 11.18 1.72
C ASP A 169 11.68 11.55 2.67
N HIS A 170 10.56 10.80 2.67
CA HIS A 170 9.46 10.93 3.63
C HIS A 170 9.70 10.17 4.95
N GLY A 171 10.93 9.69 5.19
CA GLY A 171 11.30 9.04 6.45
C GLY A 171 10.90 7.57 6.56
N ILE A 172 10.53 6.91 5.44
CA ILE A 172 10.25 5.47 5.43
C ILE A 172 11.55 4.68 5.35
N GLU A 173 11.73 3.81 6.33
CA GLU A 173 12.82 2.85 6.39
C GLU A 173 12.34 1.46 5.97
N TYR A 174 13.18 0.72 5.26
CA TYR A 174 12.89 -0.66 4.93
C TYR A 174 13.28 -1.56 6.11
N ILE A 175 12.34 -2.36 6.63
CA ILE A 175 12.62 -3.28 7.74
C ILE A 175 13.09 -4.64 7.21
N SER A 176 14.26 -5.09 7.67
CA SER A 176 14.86 -6.35 7.23
C SER A 176 15.70 -7.01 8.32
N PRO A 177 15.51 -8.32 8.59
CA PRO A 177 16.38 -9.06 9.52
C PRO A 177 17.80 -9.25 8.97
N HIS A 178 18.02 -8.99 7.68
CA HIS A 178 19.33 -9.10 7.03
C HIS A 178 20.16 -7.82 7.12
N GLU A 179 19.54 -6.71 7.55
CA GLU A 179 20.21 -5.43 7.73
C GLU A 179 20.89 -5.42 9.11
N VAL A 180 22.22 -5.27 9.13
CA VAL A 180 23.01 -5.42 10.37
C VAL A 180 22.61 -4.35 11.40
N SER A 181 22.32 -3.13 10.93
CA SER A 181 21.86 -2.01 11.76
C SER A 181 20.47 -2.20 12.37
N GLN A 182 19.72 -3.22 11.93
CA GLN A 182 18.36 -3.50 12.38
C GLN A 182 18.23 -4.81 13.15
N LYS A 183 19.34 -5.50 13.46
CA LYS A 183 19.30 -6.78 14.19
C LYS A 183 18.54 -6.68 15.51
N ASP A 184 18.73 -5.58 16.24
CA ASP A 184 18.06 -5.34 17.52
C ASP A 184 16.55 -5.08 17.38
N LEU A 185 16.05 -4.86 16.16
CA LEU A 185 14.61 -4.75 15.89
C LEU A 185 13.91 -6.11 15.84
N PHE A 186 14.61 -7.24 15.89
CA PHE A 186 14.01 -8.58 15.74
C PHE A 186 14.35 -9.51 16.90
N ASN A 187 13.33 -10.20 17.42
CA ASN A 187 13.48 -11.24 18.44
C ASN A 187 13.45 -12.64 17.86
N TYR A 188 12.82 -12.79 16.69
CA TYR A 188 12.57 -14.07 16.05
C TYR A 188 12.98 -14.02 14.58
N SER A 189 13.24 -15.20 14.01
CA SER A 189 13.50 -15.32 12.58
C SER A 189 12.23 -15.04 11.78
N LEU A 190 12.27 -14.02 10.93
CA LEU A 190 11.22 -13.78 9.93
C LEU A 190 11.26 -14.88 8.86
N GLY A 191 10.18 -15.61 8.68
CA GLY A 191 10.11 -16.69 7.69
C GLY A 191 8.71 -17.22 7.42
N TRP A 192 8.59 -18.00 6.35
CA TRP A 192 7.32 -18.55 5.85
C TRP A 192 6.45 -19.26 6.91
N PRO A 193 6.98 -20.08 7.84
CA PRO A 193 6.13 -20.77 8.81
C PRO A 193 5.25 -19.83 9.63
N GLY A 194 5.78 -18.67 10.06
CA GLY A 194 4.98 -17.70 10.82
C GLY A 194 3.88 -17.04 10.00
N ALA A 195 4.15 -16.72 8.73
CA ALA A 195 3.14 -16.18 7.83
C ALA A 195 2.07 -17.21 7.45
N ILE A 196 2.46 -18.48 7.26
CA ILE A 196 1.52 -19.58 7.04
C ILE A 196 0.61 -19.76 8.24
N ASP A 197 1.16 -19.78 9.46
CA ASP A 197 0.37 -19.92 10.70
C ASP A 197 -0.66 -18.78 10.85
N ILE A 198 -0.27 -17.53 10.57
CA ILE A 198 -1.19 -16.38 10.58
C ILE A 198 -2.28 -16.53 9.51
N CYS A 199 -1.91 -16.93 8.29
CA CYS A 199 -2.85 -17.16 7.18
C CYS A 199 -3.86 -18.27 7.52
N GLU A 200 -3.40 -19.41 8.04
CA GLU A 200 -4.25 -20.54 8.40
C GLU A 200 -5.21 -20.22 9.55
N LYS A 201 -4.77 -19.42 10.52
CA LYS A 201 -5.60 -19.04 11.69
C LYS A 201 -6.63 -17.97 11.37
N ALA A 202 -6.24 -16.92 10.65
CA ALA A 202 -7.06 -15.73 10.45
C ALA A 202 -7.67 -15.63 9.04
N GLY A 203 -7.26 -16.49 8.10
CA GLY A 203 -7.70 -16.44 6.71
C GLY A 203 -7.16 -15.25 5.92
N THR A 204 -6.11 -14.57 6.43
CA THR A 204 -5.51 -13.39 5.79
C THR A 204 -4.79 -13.73 4.50
N ALA A 205 -4.71 -12.77 3.57
CA ALA A 205 -3.88 -12.92 2.38
C ALA A 205 -2.40 -13.01 2.77
N PHE A 206 -1.59 -13.77 2.01
CA PHE A 206 -0.17 -13.95 2.32
C PHE A 206 0.65 -12.65 2.36
N SER A 207 0.26 -11.62 1.61
CA SER A 207 0.86 -10.28 1.73
C SER A 207 0.76 -9.77 3.16
N ASP A 208 -0.44 -9.81 3.71
CA ASP A 208 -0.80 -9.26 5.01
C ASP A 208 -0.27 -10.15 6.11
N SER A 209 -0.33 -11.48 5.93
CA SER A 209 0.29 -12.44 6.85
C SER A 209 1.81 -12.22 6.94
N MET A 210 2.49 -11.86 5.85
CA MET A 210 3.92 -11.55 5.87
C MET A 210 4.22 -10.23 6.60
N ILE A 211 3.37 -9.22 6.43
CA ILE A 211 3.47 -7.95 7.16
C ILE A 211 3.24 -8.16 8.67
N LEU A 212 2.20 -8.89 9.04
CA LEU A 212 1.90 -9.27 10.43
C LEU A 212 3.00 -10.15 11.03
N ASN A 213 3.58 -11.06 10.25
CA ASN A 213 4.70 -11.87 10.71
C ASN A 213 5.96 -11.02 10.97
N ALA A 214 6.22 -9.99 10.16
CA ALA A 214 7.28 -9.02 10.41
C ALA A 214 7.01 -8.24 11.70
N LEU A 215 5.77 -7.79 11.91
CA LEU A 215 5.38 -7.15 13.16
C LEU A 215 5.59 -8.07 14.36
N LYS A 216 5.06 -9.29 14.32
CA LYS A 216 5.15 -10.30 15.39
C LYS A 216 6.60 -10.68 15.71
N SER A 217 7.44 -10.80 14.68
CA SER A 217 8.87 -11.16 14.83
C SER A 217 9.76 -10.02 15.32
N SER A 218 9.29 -8.77 15.22
CA SER A 218 10.06 -7.59 15.60
C SER A 218 9.97 -7.24 17.10
N ASN A 219 10.64 -6.17 17.52
CA ASN A 219 10.46 -5.48 18.80
C ASN A 219 9.49 -4.28 18.72
N LEU A 220 8.92 -4.02 17.54
CA LEU A 220 7.97 -2.92 17.33
C LEU A 220 6.64 -3.25 18.00
N LEU A 221 5.88 -2.25 18.43
CA LEU A 221 4.65 -2.49 19.20
C LEU A 221 3.37 -2.43 18.37
N LEU A 222 3.43 -1.76 17.23
CA LEU A 222 2.22 -1.46 16.47
C LEU A 222 2.45 -1.41 14.97
N ILE A 223 1.37 -1.65 14.23
CA ILE A 223 1.24 -1.39 12.79
C ILE A 223 0.12 -0.38 12.55
N VAL A 224 0.27 0.46 11.53
CA VAL A 224 -0.79 1.34 11.04
C VAL A 224 -1.35 0.78 9.74
N THR A 225 -2.67 0.68 9.62
CA THR A 225 -3.34 0.10 8.45
C THR A 225 -4.74 0.69 8.23
N LEU A 226 -5.21 0.64 6.98
CA LEU A 226 -6.60 0.84 6.59
C LEU A 226 -7.32 -0.49 6.27
N ASP A 227 -6.64 -1.63 6.43
CA ASP A 227 -7.15 -2.96 6.07
C ASP A 227 -7.91 -3.60 7.23
N PHE A 228 -9.14 -4.03 6.95
CA PHE A 228 -9.96 -4.75 7.90
C PHE A 228 -9.29 -6.05 8.36
N ASP A 229 -8.69 -6.80 7.44
CA ASP A 229 -8.18 -8.15 7.69
C ASP A 229 -6.96 -8.13 8.62
N ILE A 230 -6.15 -7.07 8.58
CA ILE A 230 -5.00 -6.89 9.50
C ILE A 230 -5.49 -6.70 10.94
N GLY A 231 -6.47 -5.83 11.17
CA GLY A 231 -7.03 -5.65 12.52
C GLY A 231 -7.79 -6.89 13.00
N TYR A 232 -8.52 -7.57 12.12
CA TYR A 232 -9.19 -8.83 12.46
C TYR A 232 -8.19 -9.91 12.89
N ALA A 233 -7.08 -10.05 12.16
CA ALA A 233 -6.01 -10.98 12.51
C ALA A 233 -5.37 -10.65 13.86
N ALA A 234 -5.20 -9.36 14.18
CA ALA A 234 -4.65 -8.96 15.47
C ALA A 234 -5.57 -9.24 16.66
N LEU A 235 -6.88 -9.15 16.45
CA LEU A 235 -7.86 -9.54 17.46
C LEU A 235 -7.99 -11.06 17.60
N SER A 236 -7.75 -11.84 16.55
CA SER A 236 -7.89 -13.30 16.62
C SER A 236 -6.67 -14.01 17.24
N ASP A 237 -5.53 -13.33 17.39
CA ASP A 237 -4.31 -13.89 17.95
C ASP A 237 -3.92 -13.20 19.29
N PRO A 238 -3.87 -13.94 20.41
CA PRO A 238 -3.53 -13.38 21.72
C PRO A 238 -2.09 -12.86 21.80
N ASP A 239 -1.19 -13.31 20.93
CA ASP A 239 0.21 -12.88 20.90
C ASP A 239 0.47 -11.80 19.84
N MET A 240 -0.57 -11.37 19.11
CA MET A 240 -0.43 -10.29 18.14
C MET A 240 -0.30 -8.93 18.85
N LYS A 241 0.33 -8.01 18.13
CA LYS A 241 0.61 -6.65 18.58
C LYS A 241 -0.50 -5.70 18.19
N ASP A 242 -0.38 -4.47 18.65
CA ASP A 242 -1.42 -3.46 18.54
C ASP A 242 -1.55 -2.95 17.09
N VAL A 243 -2.76 -2.59 16.68
CA VAL A 243 -3.07 -2.12 15.32
C VAL A 243 -3.78 -0.78 15.40
N VAL A 244 -3.23 0.21 14.70
CA VAL A 244 -3.80 1.55 14.57
C VAL A 244 -4.59 1.64 13.27
N VAL A 245 -5.86 2.01 13.36
CA VAL A 245 -6.81 2.03 12.23
C VAL A 245 -7.68 3.29 12.24
N PRO A 246 -8.29 3.68 11.11
CA PRO A 246 -9.27 4.77 11.09
C PRO A 246 -10.44 4.54 12.05
N ASP A 247 -10.99 5.62 12.60
CA ASP A 247 -12.16 5.59 13.49
C ASP A 247 -13.37 4.87 12.89
N ARG A 248 -13.55 4.96 11.57
CA ARG A 248 -14.62 4.23 10.86
C ARG A 248 -14.43 2.72 10.97
N LEU A 249 -13.21 2.24 10.74
CA LEU A 249 -12.86 0.82 10.78
C LEU A 249 -12.88 0.29 12.21
N PHE A 250 -12.41 1.10 13.17
CA PHE A 250 -12.49 0.77 14.60
C PHE A 250 -13.91 0.40 15.06
N LYS A 251 -14.94 1.09 14.56
CA LYS A 251 -16.33 0.81 14.90
C LYS A 251 -16.78 -0.58 14.46
N GLU A 252 -16.27 -1.07 13.34
CA GLU A 252 -16.60 -2.40 12.80
C GLU A 252 -16.11 -3.52 13.72
N TYR A 253 -14.93 -3.34 14.33
CA TYR A 253 -14.35 -4.33 15.25
C TYR A 253 -15.12 -4.52 16.56
N ARG A 254 -15.95 -3.55 16.97
CA ARG A 254 -16.69 -3.62 18.25
C ARG A 254 -17.65 -4.81 18.35
N HIS A 255 -18.01 -5.40 17.21
CA HIS A 255 -18.91 -6.54 17.13
C HIS A 255 -18.20 -7.89 17.22
N TYR A 256 -16.87 -7.90 17.23
CA TYR A 256 -16.08 -9.13 17.28
C TYR A 256 -15.65 -9.43 18.71
N HIS A 257 -15.93 -10.65 19.15
CA HIS A 257 -15.55 -11.16 20.44
C HIS A 257 -14.76 -12.45 20.22
N PHE A 258 -13.46 -12.38 20.49
CA PHE A 258 -12.58 -13.55 20.41
C PHE A 258 -12.38 -14.12 21.82
N PRO A 259 -12.44 -15.46 21.98
CA PRO A 259 -12.28 -16.14 23.25
C PRO A 259 -10.85 -16.07 23.81
#